data_AF-A0A8I1MDF6-F1
#
_entry.id   AF-A0A8I1MDF6-F1
#
_cell.length_a   1.000
_cell.length_b   1.000
_cell.length_c   1.000
_cell.angle_alpha   90.00
_cell.angle_beta   90.00
_cell.angle_gamma   90.00
#
_symmetry.space_group_name_H-M   'P 1'
#
loop_
_entity.id
_entity.type
_entity.pdbx_description
1 polymer ?
#
loop_
_entity_poly.entity_id
_entity_poly.type
_entity_poly.pdbx_seq_one_letter_code
_entity_poly.pdbx_strand_id
1 'polypeptide(L)'
;MKFTKEQLSTKPAYSRDPDKWQKKGGKIEIDEEGTWTYTDWEIPPNRVSYPGGFPDFKSAGMVKQEVPIGKFERYDLDFAKADELAPNGPKSDENTWHHHQDLTTMQEIDKEMHRRFRHMGGMSLSKK
;
A
#
# COMPACT_ATOMS: atom_id res chain seq x y z
N MET A 1 0.94 22.16 -6.86
CA MET A 1 -0.53 22.18 -7.00
C MET A 1 -1.14 22.23 -5.62
N LYS A 2 -2.25 22.93 -5.41
CA LYS A 2 -2.92 22.94 -4.10
C LYS A 2 -4.30 22.32 -4.26
N PHE A 3 -4.57 21.25 -3.50
CA PHE A 3 -5.87 20.58 -3.49
C PHE A 3 -6.89 21.43 -2.73
N THR A 4 -8.16 21.37 -3.15
CA THR A 4 -9.25 22.01 -2.42
C THR A 4 -9.56 21.27 -1.12
N LYS A 5 -10.36 21.87 -0.23
CA LYS A 5 -10.78 21.20 1.01
C LYS A 5 -11.63 19.95 0.71
N GLU A 6 -12.46 20.05 -0.31
CA GLU A 6 -13.35 18.98 -0.79
C GLU A 6 -12.53 17.83 -1.39
N GLN A 7 -11.45 18.12 -2.11
CA GLN A 7 -10.55 17.07 -2.56
C GLN A 7 -9.86 16.41 -1.36
N LEU A 8 -9.27 17.21 -0.45
CA LEU A 8 -8.54 16.68 0.71
C LEU A 8 -9.40 15.81 1.64
N SER A 9 -10.72 15.99 1.70
CA SER A 9 -11.61 15.12 2.48
C SER A 9 -11.75 13.71 1.90
N THR A 10 -11.43 13.51 0.61
CA THR A 10 -11.43 12.19 -0.07
C THR A 10 -10.08 11.47 0.02
N LYS A 11 -9.08 12.08 0.66
CA LYS A 11 -7.72 11.55 0.71
C LYS A 11 -7.69 10.15 1.35
N PRO A 12 -6.95 9.18 0.79
CA PRO A 12 -6.83 7.85 1.37
C PRO A 12 -6.33 7.92 2.82
N ALA A 13 -6.96 7.13 3.69
CA ALA A 13 -6.66 7.17 5.11
C ALA A 13 -5.19 6.78 5.39
N TYR A 14 -4.54 7.52 6.28
CA TYR A 14 -3.11 7.39 6.63
C TYR A 14 -2.10 7.54 5.47
N SER A 15 -2.55 7.91 4.27
CA SER A 15 -1.63 8.21 3.17
C SER A 15 -0.80 9.44 3.44
N ARG A 16 0.19 9.70 2.58
CA ARG A 16 1.11 10.82 2.76
C ARG A 16 0.39 12.16 2.64
N ASP A 17 0.90 13.13 3.39
CA ASP A 17 0.41 14.50 3.34
C ASP A 17 0.74 15.12 1.96
N PRO A 18 -0.24 15.67 1.23
CA PRO A 18 -0.03 16.13 -0.13
C PRO A 18 0.98 17.28 -0.25
N ASP A 19 1.02 18.19 0.73
CA ASP A 19 1.95 19.32 0.71
C ASP A 19 3.37 18.85 0.96
N LYS A 20 3.59 17.96 1.94
CA LYS A 20 4.91 17.38 2.21
C LYS A 20 5.42 16.53 1.05
N TRP A 21 4.54 15.77 0.40
CA TRP A 21 4.90 14.93 -0.74
C TRP A 21 5.37 15.77 -1.93
N GLN A 22 4.61 16.81 -2.28
CA GLN A 22 4.96 17.73 -3.36
C GLN A 22 6.23 18.53 -3.07
N LYS A 23 6.43 18.99 -1.82
CA LYS A 23 7.67 19.68 -1.40
C LYS A 23 8.92 18.83 -1.59
N LYS A 24 8.80 17.50 -1.52
CA LYS A 24 9.91 16.57 -1.77
C LYS A 24 10.12 16.26 -3.25
N GLY A 25 9.31 16.83 -4.14
CA GLY A 25 9.39 16.61 -5.60
C GLY A 25 8.43 15.54 -6.12
N GLY A 26 7.61 14.94 -5.26
CA GLY A 26 6.59 13.98 -5.69
C GLY A 26 5.38 14.66 -6.35
N LYS A 27 4.60 13.88 -7.09
CA LYS A 27 3.35 14.33 -7.74
C LYS A 27 2.16 13.55 -7.18
N ILE A 28 0.99 14.17 -7.20
CA ILE A 28 -0.27 13.55 -6.80
C ILE A 28 -1.32 13.92 -7.83
N GLU A 29 -2.08 12.93 -8.25
CA GLU A 29 -3.19 13.03 -9.21
C GLU A 29 -4.45 12.46 -8.56
N ILE A 30 -5.61 13.00 -8.90
CA ILE A 30 -6.92 12.46 -8.53
C ILE A 30 -7.70 12.35 -9.83
N ASP A 31 -8.16 11.16 -10.18
CA ASP A 31 -8.97 10.95 -11.38
C ASP A 31 -10.45 11.26 -11.16
N GLU A 32 -11.26 11.08 -12.21
CA GLU A 32 -12.71 11.36 -12.20
C GLU A 32 -13.47 10.47 -11.21
N GLU A 33 -12.95 9.29 -10.88
CA GLU A 33 -13.52 8.36 -9.89
C GLU A 33 -13.10 8.72 -8.46
N GLY A 34 -12.25 9.73 -8.29
CA GLY A 34 -11.71 10.14 -7.00
C GLY A 34 -10.54 9.27 -6.53
N THR A 35 -9.96 8.43 -7.39
CA THR A 35 -8.80 7.61 -7.04
C THR A 35 -7.55 8.48 -6.99
N TRP A 36 -6.92 8.49 -5.82
CA TRP A 36 -5.66 9.19 -5.60
C TRP A 36 -4.49 8.36 -6.13
N THR A 37 -3.60 8.98 -6.88
CA THR A 37 -2.33 8.37 -7.30
C THR A 37 -1.16 9.21 -6.84
N TYR A 38 -0.20 8.56 -6.17
CA TYR A 38 1.04 9.18 -5.71
C TYR A 38 2.19 8.71 -6.60
N THR A 39 2.96 9.66 -7.12
CA THR A 39 4.22 9.43 -7.83
C THR A 39 5.36 10.02 -7.01
N ASP A 40 6.39 9.26 -6.69
CA ASP A 40 7.52 9.75 -5.90
C ASP A 40 8.56 10.50 -6.76
N TRP A 41 9.66 10.92 -6.13
CA TRP A 41 10.72 11.75 -6.70
C TRP A 41 11.92 10.95 -7.22
N GLU A 42 11.85 9.61 -7.24
CA GLU A 42 12.96 8.78 -7.75
C GLU A 42 13.08 8.83 -9.28
N ILE A 43 14.19 8.32 -9.80
CA ILE A 43 14.44 8.19 -11.24
C ILE A 43 14.89 6.74 -11.53
N PRO A 44 14.05 5.90 -12.17
CA PRO A 44 12.66 6.18 -12.57
C PRO A 44 11.71 6.34 -11.36
N PRO A 45 10.61 7.10 -11.50
CA PRO A 45 9.70 7.34 -10.40
C PRO A 45 8.82 6.12 -10.12
N ASN A 46 8.51 5.91 -8.85
CA ASN A 46 7.53 4.92 -8.42
C ASN A 46 6.14 5.54 -8.40
N ARG A 47 5.10 4.79 -8.79
CA ARG A 47 3.72 5.26 -8.86
C ARG A 47 2.76 4.25 -8.24
N VAL A 48 1.93 4.69 -7.28
CA VAL A 48 0.93 3.84 -6.61
C VAL A 48 -0.42 4.54 -6.56
N SER A 49 -1.44 3.90 -7.10
CA SER A 49 -2.84 4.32 -7.03
C SER A 49 -3.53 3.76 -5.79
N TYR A 50 -4.57 4.45 -5.31
CA TYR A 50 -5.31 4.10 -4.10
C TYR A 50 -6.81 3.87 -4.36
N PRO A 51 -7.19 2.90 -5.21
CA PRO A 51 -8.60 2.61 -5.48
C PRO A 51 -9.33 2.22 -4.19
N GLY A 52 -10.48 2.83 -3.94
CA GLY A 52 -11.24 2.64 -2.69
C GLY A 52 -10.47 3.03 -1.42
N GLY A 53 -9.36 3.78 -1.55
CA GLY A 53 -8.51 4.21 -0.43
C GLY A 53 -7.39 3.23 -0.05
N PHE A 54 -7.18 2.13 -0.78
CA PHE A 54 -6.14 1.13 -0.51
C PHE A 54 -5.08 1.11 -1.60
N PRO A 55 -3.79 0.96 -1.27
CA PRO A 55 -2.73 0.97 -2.27
C PRO A 55 -2.83 -0.25 -3.20
N ASP A 56 -2.75 -0.01 -4.50
CA ASP A 56 -2.61 -1.09 -5.48
C ASP A 56 -1.13 -1.31 -5.81
N PHE A 57 -0.44 -2.03 -4.92
CA PHE A 57 0.97 -2.40 -5.12
C PHE A 57 1.17 -3.37 -6.27
N LYS A 58 0.14 -4.17 -6.60
CA LYS A 58 0.21 -5.17 -7.66
C LYS A 58 0.27 -4.50 -9.02
N SER A 59 -0.67 -3.61 -9.31
CA SER A 59 -0.66 -2.83 -10.56
C SER A 59 0.54 -1.89 -10.66
N ALA A 60 1.12 -1.50 -9.52
CA ALA A 60 2.38 -0.74 -9.46
C ALA A 60 3.65 -1.60 -9.71
N GLY A 61 3.52 -2.92 -9.86
CA GLY A 61 4.65 -3.83 -10.08
C GLY A 61 5.56 -4.02 -8.86
N MET A 62 5.06 -3.74 -7.64
CA MET A 62 5.85 -3.79 -6.39
C MET A 62 5.67 -5.10 -5.61
N VAL A 63 4.74 -5.95 -6.02
CA VAL A 63 4.45 -7.23 -5.35
C VAL A 63 5.38 -8.32 -5.90
N LYS A 64 6.15 -8.93 -4.99
CA LYS A 64 7.08 -10.03 -5.33
C LYS A 64 6.40 -11.39 -5.36
N GLN A 65 5.45 -11.61 -4.46
CA GLN A 65 4.57 -12.78 -4.42
C GLN A 65 3.31 -12.47 -3.60
N GLU A 66 2.26 -13.26 -3.84
CA GLU A 66 1.00 -13.20 -3.10
C GLU A 66 0.73 -14.55 -2.45
N VAL A 67 0.28 -14.51 -1.20
CA VAL A 67 0.02 -15.70 -0.40
C VAL A 67 -1.38 -15.63 0.18
N PRO A 68 -2.32 -16.47 -0.27
CA PRO A 68 -3.63 -16.58 0.35
C PRO A 68 -3.50 -17.30 1.70
N ILE A 69 -3.56 -16.55 2.80
CA ILE A 69 -3.46 -17.11 4.16
C ILE A 69 -4.83 -17.38 4.80
N GLY A 70 -5.92 -17.05 4.09
CA GLY A 70 -7.27 -17.07 4.64
C GLY A 70 -7.52 -15.87 5.55
N LYS A 71 -8.62 -15.88 6.31
CA LYS A 71 -9.01 -14.74 7.15
C LYS A 71 -7.86 -14.31 8.06
N PHE A 72 -7.53 -13.02 8.04
CA PHE A 72 -6.50 -12.44 8.89
C PHE A 72 -6.83 -12.55 10.38
N GLU A 73 -5.80 -12.76 11.21
CA GLU A 73 -5.92 -12.85 12.66
C GLU A 73 -5.15 -11.73 13.38
N ARG A 74 -3.82 -11.84 13.42
CA ARG A 74 -2.90 -10.85 14.01
C ARG A 74 -1.56 -10.90 13.27
N TYR A 75 -0.89 -9.76 13.23
CA TYR A 75 0.30 -9.54 12.41
C TYR A 75 1.36 -10.65 12.46
N ASP A 76 1.79 -11.07 13.65
CA ASP A 76 2.83 -12.09 13.81
C ASP A 76 2.40 -13.48 13.34
N LEU A 77 1.14 -13.89 13.61
CA LEU A 77 0.61 -15.16 13.12
C LEU A 77 0.44 -15.14 11.60
N ASP A 78 -0.13 -14.05 11.07
CA ASP A 78 -0.34 -13.89 9.63
C ASP A 78 1.00 -13.85 8.87
N PHE A 79 2.02 -13.19 9.44
CA PHE A 79 3.36 -13.12 8.85
C PHE A 79 4.03 -14.49 8.84
N ALA A 80 3.97 -15.22 9.96
CA ALA A 80 4.53 -16.57 10.04
C ALA A 80 3.83 -17.53 9.05
N LYS A 81 2.50 -17.44 8.96
CA LYS A 81 1.71 -18.24 8.02
C LYS A 81 2.01 -17.89 6.56
N ALA A 82 2.20 -16.62 6.25
CA ALA A 82 2.60 -16.20 4.90
C ALA A 82 4.00 -16.70 4.56
N ASP A 83 4.96 -16.62 5.51
CA ASP A 83 6.32 -17.15 5.32
C ASP A 83 6.31 -18.67 5.08
N GLU A 84 5.45 -19.43 5.76
CA GLU A 84 5.28 -20.88 5.57
C GLU A 84 4.64 -21.26 4.22
N LEU A 85 3.63 -20.51 3.79
CA LEU A 85 2.84 -20.81 2.59
C LEU A 85 3.38 -20.16 1.31
N ALA A 86 4.41 -19.32 1.41
CA ALA A 86 4.95 -18.57 0.29
C ALA A 86 5.57 -19.49 -0.78
N PRO A 87 5.09 -19.43 -2.04
CA PRO A 87 5.56 -20.33 -3.09
C PRO A 87 7.04 -20.14 -3.45
N ASN A 88 7.58 -18.94 -3.22
CA ASN A 88 8.99 -18.63 -3.47
C ASN A 88 9.85 -18.70 -2.19
N GLY A 89 9.32 -19.32 -1.14
CA GLY A 89 9.91 -19.31 0.20
C GLY A 89 9.56 -18.03 0.98
N PRO A 90 9.99 -17.96 2.25
CA PRO A 90 9.67 -16.84 3.14
C PRO A 90 10.17 -15.52 2.54
N LYS A 91 9.53 -14.42 2.92
CA LYS A 91 9.97 -13.10 2.45
C LYS A 91 11.43 -12.84 2.85
N SER A 92 12.14 -12.03 2.08
CA SER A 92 13.46 -11.55 2.50
C SER A 92 13.37 -10.53 3.64
N ASP A 93 14.47 -10.34 4.38
CA ASP A 93 14.52 -9.37 5.48
C ASP A 93 14.30 -7.91 5.04
N GLU A 94 14.56 -7.58 3.78
CA GLU A 94 14.27 -6.25 3.21
C GLU A 94 12.78 -6.05 2.90
N ASN A 95 11.98 -7.11 2.96
CA ASN A 95 10.57 -7.12 2.60
C ASN A 95 9.66 -7.27 3.82
N THR A 96 8.40 -6.91 3.62
CA THR A 96 7.32 -7.10 4.59
C THR A 96 6.15 -7.77 3.92
N TRP A 97 5.34 -8.47 4.71
CA TRP A 97 4.02 -8.87 4.28
C TRP A 97 3.05 -7.69 4.45
N HIS A 98 2.36 -7.35 3.37
CA HIS A 98 1.27 -6.38 3.35
C HIS A 98 -0.06 -7.11 3.38
N HIS A 99 -0.88 -6.81 4.39
CA HIS A 99 -2.27 -7.26 4.47
C HIS A 99 -3.12 -6.55 3.40
N HIS A 100 -3.45 -7.26 2.33
CA HIS A 100 -4.30 -6.78 1.25
C HIS A 100 -5.73 -6.52 1.74
N GLN A 101 -6.44 -5.61 1.08
CA GLN A 101 -7.80 -5.20 1.49
C GLN A 101 -8.88 -6.27 1.28
N ASP A 102 -8.56 -7.38 0.60
CA ASP A 102 -9.45 -8.55 0.48
C ASP A 102 -9.58 -9.37 1.78
N LEU A 103 -8.81 -9.02 2.81
CA LEU A 103 -8.82 -9.64 4.14
C LEU A 103 -8.32 -11.09 4.19
N THR A 104 -7.74 -11.58 3.09
CA THR A 104 -7.29 -12.98 2.98
C THR A 104 -5.90 -13.17 2.40
N THR A 105 -5.37 -12.15 1.71
CA THR A 105 -4.13 -12.26 0.94
C THR A 105 -3.02 -11.41 1.55
N MET A 106 -1.83 -11.99 1.67
CA MET A 106 -0.60 -11.26 2.00
C MET A 106 0.19 -11.01 0.73
N GLN A 107 0.70 -9.78 0.58
CA GLN A 107 1.57 -9.41 -0.53
C GLN A 107 2.99 -9.15 -0.01
N GLU A 108 4.00 -9.82 -0.55
CA GLU A 108 5.38 -9.50 -0.23
C GLU A 108 5.80 -8.25 -1.00
N ILE A 109 6.24 -7.23 -0.27
CA ILE A 109 6.69 -5.96 -0.84
C ILE A 109 7.92 -5.45 -0.10
N ASP A 110 8.71 -4.61 -0.77
CA ASP A 110 9.84 -3.93 -0.16
C ASP A 110 9.40 -3.02 1.02
N LYS A 111 10.11 -3.08 2.15
CA LYS A 111 9.78 -2.29 3.37
C LYS A 111 9.85 -0.79 3.13
N GLU A 112 10.83 -0.34 2.35
CA GLU A 112 10.96 1.07 2.04
C GLU A 112 9.76 1.54 1.22
N MET A 113 9.36 0.76 0.21
CA MET A 113 8.21 1.09 -0.63
C MET A 113 6.89 1.04 0.13
N HIS A 114 6.69 0.02 0.98
CA HIS A 114 5.54 -0.07 1.88
C HIS A 114 5.42 1.16 2.79
N ARG A 115 6.55 1.58 3.37
CA ARG A 115 6.61 2.77 4.23
C ARG A 115 6.38 4.03 3.42
N ARG A 116 6.98 4.16 2.23
CA ARG A 116 6.90 5.36 1.39
C ARG A 116 5.45 5.64 0.99
N PHE A 117 4.76 4.62 0.48
CA PHE A 117 3.34 4.62 0.12
C PHE A 117 2.47 4.11 1.27
N ARG A 118 2.61 4.78 2.43
CA ARG A 118 1.86 4.47 3.65
C ARG A 118 0.35 4.56 3.41
N HIS A 119 -0.41 3.74 4.12
CA HIS A 119 -1.86 3.58 3.94
C HIS A 119 -2.51 2.97 5.20
N MET A 120 -3.85 2.93 5.19
CA MET A 120 -4.65 2.04 6.02
C MET A 120 -4.59 0.61 5.44
N GLY A 121 -3.98 -0.34 6.15
CA GLY A 121 -3.88 -1.74 5.68
C GLY A 121 -5.13 -2.59 5.98
N GLY A 122 -5.27 -3.74 5.33
CA GLY A 122 -6.44 -4.63 5.48
C GLY A 122 -6.67 -5.14 6.90
N MET A 123 -5.61 -5.33 7.69
CA MET A 123 -5.72 -5.68 9.12
C MET A 123 -6.52 -4.65 9.95
N SER A 124 -6.56 -3.39 9.54
CA SER A 124 -7.39 -2.38 10.22
C SER A 124 -8.89 -2.58 9.99
N LEU A 125 -9.26 -3.21 8.88
CA LEU A 125 -10.64 -3.57 8.55
C LEU A 125 -11.06 -4.85 9.26
N SER A 126 -10.15 -5.82 9.42
CA SER A 126 -10.46 -7.12 10.04
C SER A 126 -10.75 -7.05 11.54
N LYS A 127 -10.49 -5.91 12.18
CA LYS A 127 -10.74 -5.65 13.61
C LYS A 127 -12.09 -5.00 13.91
N LYS A 128 -12.95 -4.80 12.89
CA LYS A 128 -14.34 -4.35 13.06
C LYS A 128 -15.27 -5.54 13.14
#